data_AF-A0A3B3VCI6-F1
#
_entry.id   AF-A0A3B3VCI6-F1
#
_cell.length_a   1.000
_cell.length_b   1.000
_cell.length_c   1.000
_cell.angle_alpha   90.00
_cell.angle_beta   90.00
_cell.angle_gamma   90.00
#
_symmetry.space_group_name_H-M   'P 1'
#
loop_
_entity.id
_entity.type
_entity.pdbx_description
1 polymer ?
#
loop_
_entity_poly.entity_id
_entity_poly.type
_entity_poly.pdbx_seq_one_letter_code
_entity_poly.pdbx_strand_id
1 'polypeptide(L)'
;MRALGQNPTNKDVIKILGNPSAEGKRLNFDAFLPMLKEVDALPKGSYDDYVEGLRVFDKEGNGTVMGAELRIVLSTLGEKMNETEIDSLMVGQEDENGSIHYEGPQPRWALNGP
;
A
#
# COMPACT_ATOMS: atom_id res chain seq x y z
N MET A 1 -4.87 3.07 13.31
CA MET A 1 -3.48 2.95 12.84
C MET A 1 -3.31 3.69 11.52
N ARG A 2 -3.99 3.29 10.44
CA ARG A 2 -3.99 4.05 9.15
C ARG A 2 -4.37 5.52 9.29
N ALA A 3 -5.47 5.82 9.99
CA ALA A 3 -5.86 7.20 10.30
C ALA A 3 -4.85 8.01 11.16
N LEU A 4 -3.78 7.38 11.67
CA LEU A 4 -2.69 8.03 12.41
C LEU A 4 -1.40 8.13 11.57
N GLY A 5 -1.49 7.97 10.24
CA GLY A 5 -0.36 8.07 9.31
C GLY A 5 0.57 6.86 9.33
N GLN A 6 0.03 5.68 9.66
CA GLN A 6 0.80 4.43 9.69
C GLN A 6 0.24 3.47 8.64
N ASN A 7 1.10 2.77 7.89
CA ASN A 7 0.69 1.82 6.86
C ASN A 7 1.03 0.36 7.20
N PRO A 8 0.53 -0.21 8.31
CA PRO A 8 0.73 -1.62 8.58
C PRO A 8 -0.10 -2.48 7.61
N THR A 9 0.44 -3.65 7.25
CA THR A 9 -0.34 -4.67 6.55
C THR A 9 -1.37 -5.30 7.49
N ASN A 10 -2.42 -5.91 6.96
CA ASN A 10 -3.37 -6.67 7.81
C ASN A 10 -2.67 -7.81 8.56
N LYS A 11 -1.61 -8.40 8.00
CA LYS A 11 -0.79 -9.41 8.67
C LYS A 11 -0.07 -8.84 9.90
N ASP A 12 0.50 -7.65 9.78
CA ASP A 12 1.16 -6.96 10.89
C ASP A 12 0.17 -6.66 12.00
N VAL A 13 -1.01 -6.15 11.64
CA VAL A 13 -2.08 -5.86 12.60
C VAL A 13 -2.51 -7.14 13.34
N ILE A 14 -2.76 -8.25 12.63
CA ILE A 14 -3.15 -9.52 13.26
C ILE A 14 -2.06 -10.03 14.22
N LYS A 15 -0.79 -9.92 13.82
CA LYS A 15 0.36 -10.32 14.65
C LYS A 15 0.45 -9.50 15.93
N ILE A 16 0.36 -8.17 15.83
CA ILE A 16 0.43 -7.23 16.95
C ILE A 16 -0.78 -7.40 17.89
N LEU A 17 -1.96 -7.72 17.34
CA LEU A 17 -3.16 -7.98 18.12
C LEU A 17 -3.18 -9.38 18.76
N GLY A 18 -2.18 -10.23 18.51
CA GLY A 18 -2.09 -11.57 19.08
C GLY A 18 -3.19 -12.51 18.56
N ASN A 19 -3.54 -12.40 17.28
CA ASN A 19 -4.58 -13.21 16.62
C ASN A 19 -5.95 -13.10 17.33
N PRO A 20 -6.56 -11.90 17.34
CA PRO A 20 -7.82 -11.66 18.05
C PRO A 20 -8.92 -12.57 17.47
N SER A 21 -9.73 -13.18 18.35
CA SER A 21 -10.86 -14.00 17.92
C SER A 21 -11.88 -13.16 17.15
N ALA A 22 -12.71 -13.83 16.33
CA ALA A 22 -13.81 -13.21 15.60
C ALA A 22 -14.83 -12.49 16.51
N GLU A 23 -14.86 -12.85 17.80
CA GLU A 23 -15.57 -12.12 18.84
C GLU A 23 -14.75 -10.89 19.26
N GLY A 24 -14.95 -9.80 18.51
CA GLY A 24 -14.21 -8.54 18.59
C GLY A 24 -13.79 -8.15 20.01
N LYS A 25 -12.50 -8.36 20.31
CA LYS A 25 -11.87 -7.91 21.54
C LYS A 25 -11.79 -6.38 21.49
N ARG A 26 -12.64 -5.69 22.26
CA ARG A 26 -12.57 -4.23 22.38
C ARG A 26 -11.27 -3.84 23.07
N LEU A 27 -10.49 -2.99 22.42
CA LEU A 27 -9.26 -2.43 22.99
C LEU A 27 -9.59 -1.10 23.65
N ASN A 28 -9.06 -0.88 24.85
CA ASN A 28 -9.03 0.45 25.45
C ASN A 28 -7.81 1.22 24.95
N PHE A 29 -7.78 2.53 25.23
CA PHE A 29 -6.70 3.40 24.74
C PHE A 29 -5.32 2.98 25.27
N ASP A 30 -5.23 2.61 26.54
CA ASP A 30 -3.98 2.17 27.17
C ASP A 30 -3.41 0.89 26.55
N ALA A 31 -4.27 -0.03 26.10
CA ALA A 31 -3.87 -1.24 25.38
C ALA A 31 -3.49 -0.95 23.91
N PHE A 32 -4.01 0.13 23.32
CA PHE A 32 -3.73 0.51 21.93
C PHE A 32 -2.36 1.20 21.76
N LEU A 33 -1.91 1.98 22.74
CA LEU A 33 -0.65 2.74 22.64
C LEU A 33 0.59 1.86 22.41
N PRO A 34 0.79 0.73 23.11
CA PRO A 34 1.91 -0.17 22.84
C PRO A 34 1.86 -0.73 21.41
N MET A 35 0.68 -1.09 20.92
CA MET A 35 0.48 -1.61 19.57
C MET A 35 0.84 -0.56 18.51
N LEU A 36 0.47 0.70 18.73
CA LEU A 36 0.84 1.79 17.84
C LEU A 36 2.36 2.00 17.79
N LYS A 37 3.06 1.88 18.92
CA LYS A 37 4.54 1.96 18.97
C LYS A 37 5.21 0.82 18.20
N GLU A 38 4.67 -0.39 18.30
CA GLU A 38 5.17 -1.52 17.51
C GLU A 38 4.99 -1.29 16.00
N VAL A 39 3.82 -0.79 15.58
CA VAL A 39 3.58 -0.44 14.17
C VAL A 39 4.51 0.65 13.69
N ASP A 40 4.74 1.70 14.49
CA ASP A 40 5.59 2.81 14.10
C ASP A 40 7.06 2.40 13.91
N ALA A 41 7.49 1.36 14.63
CA ALA A 41 8.82 0.77 14.52
C ALA A 41 8.96 -0.23 13.36
N LEU A 42 7.87 -0.60 12.67
CA LEU A 42 7.96 -1.49 11.50
C LEU A 42 8.73 -0.78 10.38
N PRO A 43 9.56 -1.51 9.62
CA PRO A 43 10.18 -0.98 8.41
C PRO A 43 9.10 -0.41 7.48
N LYS A 44 9.25 0.87 7.12
CA LYS A 44 8.36 1.56 6.21
C LYS A 44 9.02 1.56 4.84
N GLY A 45 8.27 1.13 3.81
CA GLY A 45 8.71 1.29 2.43
C GLY A 45 8.87 2.77 2.13
N SER A 46 10.00 3.13 1.53
CA SER A 46 10.26 4.45 0.99
C SER A 46 9.68 4.57 -0.42
N TYR A 47 9.53 5.80 -0.91
CA TYR A 47 9.15 6.04 -2.30
C TYR A 47 10.13 5.36 -3.27
N ASP A 48 11.42 5.35 -2.94
CA ASP A 48 12.46 4.73 -3.77
C ASP A 48 12.25 3.21 -3.89
N ASP A 49 11.84 2.53 -2.81
CA ASP A 49 11.51 1.09 -2.85
C ASP A 49 10.34 0.80 -3.82
N TYR A 50 9.36 1.70 -3.89
CA TYR A 50 8.24 1.58 -4.84
C TYR A 50 8.69 1.80 -6.28
N VAL A 51 9.54 2.81 -6.52
CA VAL A 51 10.09 3.10 -7.85
C VAL A 51 10.95 1.93 -8.34
N GLU A 52 11.83 1.39 -7.50
CA GLU A 52 12.65 0.22 -7.85
C GLU A 52 11.78 -1.02 -8.14
N GLY A 53 10.74 -1.25 -7.34
CA GLY A 53 9.80 -2.35 -7.54
C GLY A 53 9.05 -2.25 -8.88
N LEU A 54 8.61 -1.05 -9.26
CA LEU A 54 7.89 -0.82 -10.52
C LEU A 54 8.80 -0.84 -11.74
N ARG A 55 10.07 -0.44 -11.60
CA ARG A 55 11.06 -0.49 -12.70
C ARG A 55 11.28 -1.91 -13.24
N VAL A 56 10.99 -2.95 -12.47
CA VAL A 56 11.03 -4.35 -12.95
C VAL A 56 10.01 -4.61 -14.07
N PHE A 57 8.92 -3.84 -14.10
CA PHE A 57 7.86 -3.95 -15.10
C PHE A 57 8.05 -3.00 -16.29
N ASP A 58 8.79 -1.91 -16.10
CA ASP A 58 9.17 -1.00 -17.18
C ASP A 58 10.34 -1.56 -18.01
N LYS A 59 10.00 -2.37 -19.01
CA LYS A 59 10.97 -2.96 -19.93
C LYS A 59 11.61 -1.93 -20.85
N GLU A 60 10.95 -0.80 -21.08
CA GLU A 60 11.39 0.23 -22.01
C GLU A 60 12.23 1.30 -21.34
N GLY A 61 12.23 1.35 -19.99
CA GLY A 61 12.96 2.34 -19.20
C GLY A 61 12.42 3.76 -19.41
N ASN A 62 11.13 3.89 -19.74
CA ASN A 62 10.48 5.17 -20.05
C ASN A 62 9.75 5.78 -18.83
N GLY A 63 9.83 5.15 -17.65
CA GLY A 63 9.21 5.60 -16.42
C GLY A 63 7.71 5.29 -16.33
N THR A 64 7.20 4.37 -17.16
CA THR A 64 5.79 3.98 -17.19
C THR A 64 5.57 2.48 -17.03
N VAL A 65 4.41 2.11 -16.50
CA VAL A 65 3.94 0.73 -16.42
C VAL A 65 2.53 0.64 -17.00
N MET A 66 2.22 -0.47 -17.67
CA MET A 66 0.86 -0.71 -18.16
C MET A 66 -0.10 -0.84 -16.98
N GLY A 67 -1.22 -0.11 -16.99
CA GLY A 67 -2.22 -0.19 -15.93
C GLY A 67 -2.75 -1.62 -15.73
N ALA A 68 -2.88 -2.38 -16.80
CA ALA A 68 -3.24 -3.79 -16.77
C ALA A 68 -2.22 -4.66 -16.01
N GLU A 69 -0.92 -4.43 -16.18
CA GLU A 69 0.14 -5.16 -15.46
C GLU A 69 0.12 -4.79 -13.97
N LEU A 70 -0.06 -3.50 -13.65
CA LEU A 70 -0.15 -3.05 -12.27
C LEU A 70 -1.36 -3.66 -11.53
N ARG A 71 -2.51 -3.81 -12.20
CA ARG A 71 -3.70 -4.50 -11.65
C ARG A 71 -3.40 -5.96 -11.30
N ILE A 72 -2.66 -6.66 -12.16
CA ILE A 72 -2.26 -8.06 -11.90
C ILE A 72 -1.30 -8.11 -10.70
N VAL A 73 -0.35 -7.18 -10.62
CA VAL A 73 0.57 -7.10 -9.48
C VAL A 73 -0.18 -6.89 -8.17
N LEU A 74 -1.07 -5.90 -8.09
CA LEU A 74 -1.83 -5.57 -6.88
C LEU A 74 -2.81 -6.68 -6.42
N SER A 75 -3.29 -7.50 -7.36
CA SER A 75 -4.16 -8.64 -7.06
C SER A 75 -3.40 -9.91 -6.66
N THR A 76 -2.11 -10.00 -6.94
CA THR A 76 -1.32 -11.24 -6.77
C THR A 76 -0.22 -11.15 -5.71
N LEU A 77 0.43 -9.99 -5.57
CA LEU A 77 1.61 -9.78 -4.74
C LEU A 77 1.27 -9.10 -3.41
N GLY A 78 2.05 -9.42 -2.37
CA GLY A 78 1.94 -8.79 -1.05
C GLY A 78 0.61 -9.05 -0.34
N GLU A 79 -0.04 -7.97 0.08
CA GLU A 79 -1.40 -7.98 0.61
C GLU A 79 -2.38 -7.75 -0.54
N LYS A 80 -2.96 -8.86 -1.01
CA LYS A 80 -3.85 -8.85 -2.17
C LYS A 80 -5.01 -7.88 -1.95
N MET A 81 -5.13 -6.94 -2.86
CA MET A 81 -6.28 -6.05 -2.91
C MET A 81 -7.41 -6.71 -3.70
N ASN A 82 -8.65 -6.41 -3.31
CA ASN A 82 -9.80 -6.80 -4.12
C ASN A 82 -9.98 -5.86 -5.32
N GLU A 83 -10.79 -6.28 -6.29
CA GLU A 83 -11.00 -5.54 -7.54
C GLU A 83 -11.50 -4.11 -7.30
N THR A 84 -12.40 -3.92 -6.31
CA THR A 84 -12.95 -2.60 -5.97
C THR A 84 -11.90 -1.66 -5.37
N GLU A 85 -10.99 -2.18 -4.53
CA GLU A 85 -9.86 -1.43 -3.97
C GLU A 85 -8.88 -1.02 -5.07
N ILE A 86 -8.57 -1.95 -5.99
CA ILE A 86 -7.69 -1.70 -7.12
C ILE A 86 -8.31 -0.64 -8.03
N ASP A 87 -9.59 -0.78 -8.41
CA ASP A 87 -10.27 0.21 -9.24
C ASP A 87 -10.23 1.60 -8.62
N SER A 88 -10.52 1.70 -7.33
CA SER A 88 -10.48 2.97 -6.60
C SER A 88 -9.09 3.60 -6.60
N LEU A 89 -8.03 2.79 -6.52
CA LEU A 89 -6.64 3.25 -6.58
C LEU A 89 -6.23 3.72 -7.98
N MET A 90 -6.72 3.03 -9.01
CA MET A 90 -6.33 3.25 -10.42
C MET A 90 -7.07 4.42 -11.07
N VAL A 91 -8.18 4.89 -10.48
CA VAL A 91 -8.97 6.01 -11.00
C VAL A 91 -8.09 7.26 -11.19
N GLY A 92 -8.03 7.74 -12.43
CA GLY A 92 -7.31 8.94 -12.82
C GLY A 92 -5.78 8.82 -12.81
N GLN A 93 -5.24 7.60 -12.73
CA GLN A 93 -3.79 7.35 -12.83
C GLN A 93 -3.34 6.98 -14.24
N GLU A 94 -4.22 6.31 -15.01
CA GLU A 94 -3.94 5.89 -16.38
C GLU A 94 -4.06 7.09 -17.35
N ASP A 95 -3.10 7.21 -18.26
CA ASP A 95 -3.16 8.16 -19.37
C ASP A 95 -4.01 7.64 -20.56
N GLU A 96 -4.08 8.40 -21.65
CA GLU A 96 -4.84 8.03 -22.86
C GLU A 96 -4.38 6.71 -23.49
N ASN A 97 -3.16 6.26 -23.17
CA ASN A 97 -2.58 5.01 -23.65
C ASN A 97 -2.70 3.86 -22.64
N GLY A 98 -3.39 4.07 -21.50
CA GLY A 98 -3.51 3.07 -20.43
C GLY A 98 -2.22 2.86 -19.64
N SER A 99 -1.29 3.82 -19.70
CA SER A 99 0.00 3.76 -19.00
C SER A 99 -0.03 4.59 -17.72
N ILE A 100 0.71 4.16 -16.71
CA ILE A 100 0.85 4.83 -15.42
C ILE A 100 2.29 5.29 -15.25
N HIS A 101 2.46 6.58 -15.03
CA HIS A 101 3.75 7.22 -14.80
C HIS A 101 4.15 7.06 -13.34
N TYR A 102 5.26 6.37 -13.07
CA TYR A 102 5.75 6.14 -11.70
C TYR A 102 7.01 6.94 -11.36
N GLU A 103 7.75 7.45 -12.35
CA GLU A 103 8.92 8.34 -12.19
C GLU A 103 8.58 9.85 -12.36
N GLY A 104 7.30 10.22 -12.32
CA GLY A 104 6.83 11.62 -12.44
C GLY A 104 6.92 12.45 -11.13
N PRO A 105 6.52 13.75 -11.15
CA PRO A 105 6.38 14.52 -9.91
C PRO A 105 5.46 13.75 -8.97
N GLN A 106 5.95 13.50 -7.75
CA GLN A 106 5.39 12.53 -6.81
C GLN A 106 3.88 12.40 -6.96
N PRO A 107 3.37 11.22 -7.38
CA PRO A 107 1.94 11.05 -7.59
C PRO A 107 1.18 11.43 -6.32
N ARG A 108 -0.07 11.88 -6.42
CA ARG A 108 -0.78 12.47 -5.25
C ARG A 108 -0.88 11.52 -4.05
N TRP A 109 -0.77 10.21 -4.28
CA TRP A 109 -0.67 9.18 -3.24
C TRP A 109 0.72 9.09 -2.58
N ALA A 110 1.79 9.63 -3.15
CA ALA A 110 3.12 9.73 -2.54
C ALA A 110 3.27 11.00 -1.69
N LEU A 111 2.61 12.11 -2.09
CA LEU A 111 2.61 13.38 -1.33
C LEU A 111 1.68 13.38 -0.13
N ASN A 112 0.62 12.58 -0.18
CA ASN A 112 -0.33 12.38 0.92
C ASN A 112 -0.54 10.88 1.15
N GLY A 113 0.55 10.12 1.17
CA GLY A 113 0.47 8.67 1.39
C GLY A 113 -0.47 8.32 2.53
N PRO A 114 -1.22 7.20 2.40
CA PRO A 114 -2.17 6.77 3.42
C PRO A 114 -1.53 6.67 4.83
#